data_AF-A0A4R2N673-F1
#
_entry.id   AF-A0A4R2N673-F1
#
_cell.length_a   1.000
_cell.length_b   1.000
_cell.length_c   1.000
_cell.angle_alpha   90.00
_cell.angle_beta   90.00
_cell.angle_gamma   90.00
#
_symmetry.space_group_name_H-M   'P 1'
#
loop_
_entity.id
_entity.type
_entity.pdbx_description
1 polymer ?
#
loop_
_entity_poly.entity_id
_entity_poly.type
_entity_poly.pdbx_seq_one_letter_code
_entity_poly.pdbx_strand_id
1 'polypeptide(L)'
;MQRVSRYVVNTSMSRARFNNPSLSAAVYLKEKELQSGSDYVALYGPYRVRKTMQIQNINWQKVDNLLPVIIQHFQTSEVLMLGYMNEEALNKTLTEKIVTFYSRTKQRLWTKGETSGHFLNVVDMSLDCDNDTLLILANPIGSTCHTGEESCFHQFESQSEGDWRWFAKLEQVLAERKYADSESSYTAKLYAKGVKKIAQKVGEEGVETALAAVSQDKEEVVSEAADLAYHLTVLLHSMNLEWSDVINKLKERHQGIGLHPEGEDKVY
;
A
#
# COMPACT_ATOMS: atom_id res chain seq x y z
N MET A 1 -20.32 52.14 33.63
CA MET A 1 -21.15 52.77 32.56
C MET A 1 -20.35 52.62 31.28
N GLN A 2 -20.72 51.87 30.24
CA GLN A 2 -22.01 51.41 29.73
C GLN A 2 -22.03 49.90 29.45
N ARG A 3 -23.24 49.39 29.23
CA ARG A 3 -23.68 47.99 29.17
C ARG A 3 -23.92 47.55 27.71
N VAL A 4 -23.53 46.30 27.43
CA VAL A 4 -24.32 45.19 26.83
C VAL A 4 -24.72 45.23 25.34
N SER A 5 -24.31 44.19 24.61
CA SER A 5 -25.20 43.26 23.87
C SER A 5 -24.42 42.00 23.45
N ARG A 6 -24.39 40.92 24.26
CA ARG A 6 -25.13 39.64 24.08
C ARG A 6 -25.44 39.23 22.63
N TYR A 7 -24.81 38.15 22.19
CA TYR A 7 -25.50 37.08 21.47
C TYR A 7 -25.30 35.76 22.22
N VAL A 8 -26.43 35.18 22.60
CA VAL A 8 -26.59 33.84 23.15
C VAL A 8 -27.15 32.99 22.01
N VAL A 9 -26.51 31.87 21.71
CA VAL A 9 -27.20 30.71 21.15
C VAL A 9 -26.69 29.49 21.90
N ASN A 10 -27.59 28.86 22.64
CA ASN A 10 -27.42 27.60 23.34
C ASN A 10 -28.70 26.81 23.10
N THR A 11 -28.58 25.63 22.48
CA THR A 11 -29.48 24.45 22.53
C THR A 11 -28.91 23.45 21.50
N SER A 12 -28.26 22.33 21.86
CA SER A 12 -28.71 21.10 22.54
C SER A 12 -28.89 19.93 21.55
N MET A 13 -28.34 18.77 21.90
CA MET A 13 -28.54 17.40 21.33
C MET A 13 -27.84 17.13 19.98
N SER A 14 -27.12 16.03 19.74
CA SER A 14 -26.96 14.77 20.48
C SER A 14 -25.65 14.08 20.06
N ARG A 15 -25.09 13.26 20.96
CA ARG A 15 -23.93 12.39 20.71
C ARG A 15 -24.28 11.35 19.64
N ALA A 16 -23.52 11.32 18.55
CA ALA A 16 -23.29 10.10 17.78
C ALA A 16 -21.78 9.82 17.79
N ARG A 17 -21.39 8.76 18.50
CA ARG A 17 -20.03 8.20 18.43
C ARG A 17 -19.90 7.49 17.08
N PHE A 18 -18.96 7.92 16.25
CA PHE A 18 -18.43 7.06 15.19
C PHE A 18 -16.96 6.79 15.52
N ASN A 19 -16.70 5.53 15.91
CA ASN A 19 -15.36 4.96 16.01
C ASN A 19 -14.88 4.65 14.59
N ASN A 20 -13.92 5.41 14.06
CA ASN A 20 -13.06 4.96 12.97
C ASN A 20 -11.72 5.71 13.01
N PRO A 21 -10.60 5.08 13.43
CA PRO A 21 -9.30 5.73 13.50
C PRO A 21 -8.56 5.54 12.17
N SER A 22 -8.98 6.26 11.12
CA SER A 22 -8.20 6.37 9.87
C SER A 22 -8.45 7.68 9.13
N LEU A 23 -8.68 8.77 9.88
CA LEU A 23 -8.83 10.12 9.35
C LEU A 23 -7.98 11.09 10.18
N SER A 24 -6.68 11.15 9.90
CA SER A 24 -5.83 12.29 10.29
C SER A 24 -5.32 13.01 9.05
N ALA A 25 -6.23 13.66 8.33
CA ALA A 25 -5.95 14.77 7.44
C ALA A 25 -7.28 15.49 7.13
N ALA A 26 -7.81 16.23 8.10
CA ALA A 26 -8.93 17.14 7.86
C ALA A 26 -8.42 18.33 7.03
N VAL A 27 -8.92 18.49 5.81
CA VAL A 27 -8.74 19.72 5.01
C VAL A 27 -10.08 20.45 4.95
N TYR A 28 -10.14 21.61 5.60
CA TYR A 28 -11.24 22.57 5.53
C TYR A 28 -11.31 23.18 4.12
N LEU A 29 -12.45 23.02 3.42
CA LEU A 29 -12.76 23.78 2.21
C LEU A 29 -13.67 24.95 2.56
N LYS A 30 -13.29 26.17 2.16
CA LYS A 30 -14.12 27.37 2.25
C LYS A 30 -14.60 27.70 0.84
N GLU A 31 -15.90 27.72 0.63
CA GLU A 31 -16.55 28.05 -0.64
C GLU A 31 -16.25 29.50 -1.05
N LYS A 32 -15.81 29.67 -2.30
CA LYS A 32 -16.11 30.85 -3.11
C LYS A 32 -16.20 30.43 -4.58
N GLU A 33 -17.34 30.70 -5.17
CA GLU A 33 -17.66 30.52 -6.59
C GLU A 33 -16.63 31.23 -7.48
N LEU A 34 -16.18 30.55 -8.55
CA LEU A 34 -15.72 31.18 -9.79
C LEU A 34 -15.87 30.19 -10.95
N GLN A 35 -16.56 30.67 -11.98
CA GLN A 35 -16.87 29.98 -13.22
C GLN A 35 -15.61 29.79 -14.09
N SER A 36 -15.57 28.64 -14.77
CA SER A 36 -14.66 28.27 -15.88
C SER A 36 -13.16 28.15 -15.56
N GLY A 37 -12.60 26.98 -15.90
CA GLY A 37 -11.15 26.71 -15.81
C GLY A 37 -10.81 25.81 -14.64
N SER A 38 -10.68 24.52 -14.92
CA SER A 38 -10.15 23.51 -14.02
C SER A 38 -8.67 23.77 -13.76
N ASP A 39 -8.31 24.23 -12.55
CA ASP A 39 -6.97 24.06 -11.99
C ASP A 39 -7.05 24.22 -10.46
N TYR A 40 -7.04 23.10 -9.73
CA TYR A 40 -6.85 23.10 -8.28
C TYR A 40 -5.35 23.00 -8.00
N VAL A 41 -4.75 24.11 -7.57
CA VAL A 41 -3.36 24.14 -7.09
C VAL A 41 -3.34 23.70 -5.63
N ALA A 42 -3.08 22.41 -5.37
CA ALA A 42 -2.67 21.94 -4.05
C ALA A 42 -1.15 22.08 -3.91
N LEU A 43 -0.71 22.77 -2.87
CA LEU A 43 0.70 22.96 -2.53
C LEU A 43 1.32 21.65 -2.03
N TYR A 44 1.84 20.86 -2.96
CA TYR A 44 2.86 19.85 -2.69
C TYR A 44 4.03 20.14 -3.64
N GLY A 45 5.27 19.90 -3.19
CA GLY A 45 6.50 20.04 -3.99
C GLY A 45 6.45 19.22 -5.32
N PRO A 46 7.55 19.09 -6.09
CA PRO A 46 7.56 18.78 -7.53
C PRO A 46 7.09 17.37 -7.95
N TYR A 47 6.19 16.74 -7.20
CA TYR A 47 5.31 15.71 -7.66
C TYR A 47 4.49 16.24 -8.83
N ARG A 48 4.78 15.73 -10.04
CA ARG A 48 3.84 15.74 -11.16
C ARG A 48 2.45 15.46 -10.59
N VAL A 49 1.53 16.41 -10.77
CA VAL A 49 0.10 16.22 -10.55
C VAL A 49 -0.24 14.82 -11.07
N ARG A 50 -0.79 13.94 -10.21
CA ARG A 50 -1.24 12.61 -10.64
C ARG A 50 -2.18 12.84 -11.82
N LYS A 51 -1.70 12.55 -13.03
CA LYS A 51 -2.52 12.64 -14.24
C LYS A 51 -3.59 11.57 -14.06
N THR A 52 -4.82 11.98 -13.82
CA THR A 52 -5.97 11.06 -13.82
C THR A 52 -5.88 10.21 -15.09
N MET A 53 -6.02 8.89 -14.96
CA MET A 53 -6.00 7.99 -16.10
C MET A 53 -6.95 8.53 -17.17
N GLN A 54 -6.41 8.85 -18.33
CA GLN A 54 -7.18 9.38 -19.45
C GLN A 54 -7.78 8.18 -20.17
N ILE A 55 -8.89 7.67 -19.63
CA ILE A 55 -9.58 6.47 -20.11
C ILE A 55 -9.96 6.61 -21.59
N GLN A 56 -10.26 7.85 -22.00
CA GLN A 56 -10.51 8.19 -23.40
C GLN A 56 -9.32 7.95 -24.34
N ASN A 57 -8.11 7.72 -23.84
CA ASN A 57 -6.94 7.45 -24.67
C ASN A 57 -6.80 5.97 -25.06
N ILE A 58 -7.60 5.08 -24.48
CA ILE A 58 -7.53 3.64 -24.79
C ILE A 58 -7.76 3.42 -26.28
N ASN A 59 -6.83 2.71 -26.92
CA ASN A 59 -6.95 2.36 -28.33
C ASN A 59 -7.81 1.10 -28.51
N TRP A 60 -9.12 1.24 -28.24
CA TRP A 60 -10.08 0.14 -28.31
C TRP A 60 -10.09 -0.58 -29.66
N GLN A 61 -9.87 0.16 -30.75
CA GLN A 61 -9.81 -0.41 -32.09
C GLN A 61 -8.63 -1.37 -32.26
N LYS A 62 -7.45 -1.05 -31.71
CA LYS A 62 -6.25 -1.90 -31.83
C LYS A 62 -6.41 -3.24 -31.09
N VAL A 63 -7.24 -3.28 -30.06
CA VAL A 63 -7.46 -4.46 -29.20
C VAL A 63 -8.83 -5.11 -29.41
N ASP A 64 -9.49 -4.85 -30.55
CA ASP A 64 -10.80 -5.42 -30.90
C ASP A 64 -11.86 -5.23 -29.80
N ASN A 65 -11.88 -4.05 -29.17
CA ASN A 65 -12.73 -3.67 -28.04
C ASN A 65 -12.56 -4.53 -26.78
N LEU A 66 -11.43 -5.23 -26.67
CA LEU A 66 -11.15 -6.12 -25.57
C LEU A 66 -9.73 -5.89 -25.01
N LEU A 67 -9.67 -4.96 -24.07
CA LEU A 67 -8.44 -4.48 -23.46
C LEU A 67 -7.78 -5.58 -22.60
N PRO A 68 -6.52 -5.98 -22.87
CA PRO A 68 -5.74 -6.78 -21.94
C PRO A 68 -5.46 -5.98 -20.67
N VAL A 69 -5.67 -6.64 -19.52
CA VAL A 69 -5.50 -6.02 -18.20
C VAL A 69 -4.64 -6.90 -17.32
N ILE A 70 -3.46 -6.40 -16.95
CA ILE A 70 -2.56 -7.01 -15.98
C ILE A 70 -2.99 -6.56 -14.59
N ILE A 71 -3.17 -7.51 -13.69
CA ILE A 71 -3.39 -7.23 -12.26
C ILE A 71 -2.09 -7.52 -11.53
N GLN A 72 -1.61 -6.54 -10.77
CA GLN A 72 -0.44 -6.66 -9.91
C GLN A 72 -0.80 -6.36 -8.45
N HIS A 73 -0.26 -7.14 -7.53
CA HIS A 73 -0.37 -6.89 -6.10
C HIS A 73 0.33 -5.57 -5.76
N PHE A 74 -0.38 -4.63 -5.14
CA PHE A 74 0.16 -3.30 -4.86
C PHE A 74 1.38 -3.33 -3.92
N GLN A 75 1.33 -4.12 -2.85
CA GLN A 75 2.45 -4.24 -1.89
C GLN A 75 3.61 -5.12 -2.41
N THR A 76 3.35 -6.36 -2.82
CA THR A 76 4.42 -7.34 -3.16
C THR A 76 4.96 -7.19 -4.58
N SER A 77 4.33 -6.36 -5.42
CA SER A 77 4.61 -6.24 -6.86
C SER A 77 4.45 -7.54 -7.66
N GLU A 78 3.82 -8.56 -7.09
CA GLU A 78 3.53 -9.81 -7.77
C GLU A 78 2.47 -9.62 -8.86
N VAL A 79 2.73 -10.11 -10.07
CA VAL A 79 1.68 -10.21 -11.09
C VAL A 79 0.71 -11.32 -10.67
N LEU A 80 -0.55 -10.95 -10.42
CA LEU A 80 -1.58 -11.85 -9.91
C LEU A 80 -2.29 -12.60 -11.04
N MET A 81 -2.68 -11.88 -12.09
CA MET A 81 -3.36 -12.47 -13.24
C MET A 81 -3.39 -11.52 -14.44
N LEU A 82 -3.66 -12.09 -15.61
CA LEU A 82 -4.09 -11.36 -16.80
C LEU A 82 -5.58 -11.61 -17.01
N GLY A 83 -6.33 -10.56 -17.28
CA GLY A 83 -7.71 -10.66 -17.75
C GLY A 83 -7.98 -9.71 -18.90
N TYR A 84 -9.24 -9.62 -19.28
CA TYR A 84 -9.69 -8.78 -20.37
C TYR A 84 -10.90 -7.95 -19.94
N MET A 85 -10.95 -6.69 -20.35
CA MET A 85 -12.07 -5.79 -20.11
C MET A 85 -12.61 -5.25 -21.43
N ASN A 86 -13.93 -5.30 -21.60
CA ASN A 86 -14.59 -4.38 -22.53
C ASN A 86 -14.86 -3.05 -21.81
N GLU A 87 -15.41 -2.07 -22.52
CA GLU A 87 -15.71 -0.75 -21.95
C GLU A 87 -16.63 -0.81 -20.73
N GLU A 88 -17.64 -1.68 -20.74
CA GLU A 88 -18.58 -1.87 -19.62
C GLU A 88 -17.88 -2.44 -18.37
N ALA A 89 -17.01 -3.45 -18.54
CA ALA A 89 -16.24 -4.04 -17.45
C ALA A 89 -15.26 -3.02 -16.83
N LEU A 90 -14.63 -2.19 -17.67
CA LEU A 90 -13.77 -1.11 -17.22
C LEU A 90 -14.56 -0.07 -16.42
N ASN A 91 -15.70 0.38 -16.95
CA ASN A 91 -16.58 1.34 -16.26
C ASN A 91 -17.04 0.82 -14.89
N LYS A 92 -17.47 -0.45 -14.82
CA LYS A 92 -17.83 -1.07 -13.54
C LYS A 92 -16.66 -1.11 -12.57
N THR A 93 -15.46 -1.45 -13.04
CA THR A 93 -14.23 -1.47 -12.23
C THR A 93 -13.90 -0.08 -11.66
N LEU A 94 -14.05 0.98 -12.46
CA LEU A 94 -13.77 2.36 -12.04
C LEU A 94 -14.75 2.85 -10.98
N THR A 95 -16.04 2.50 -11.14
CA THR A 95 -17.13 2.88 -10.25
C THR A 95 -17.05 2.13 -8.92
N GLU A 96 -16.87 0.82 -8.96
CA GLU A 96 -16.95 -0.04 -7.77
C GLU A 96 -15.61 -0.19 -7.05
N LYS A 97 -14.50 0.15 -7.71
CA LYS A 97 -13.13 -0.11 -7.23
C LYS A 97 -12.86 -1.58 -6.94
N ILE A 98 -13.58 -2.47 -7.63
CA ILE A 98 -13.39 -3.92 -7.62
C ILE A 98 -13.17 -4.38 -9.05
N VAL A 99 -12.12 -5.17 -9.29
CA VAL A 99 -11.77 -5.64 -10.63
C VAL A 99 -12.91 -6.46 -11.24
N THR A 100 -13.43 -5.99 -12.36
CA THR A 100 -14.44 -6.66 -13.18
C THR A 100 -13.90 -6.90 -14.57
N PHE A 101 -13.96 -8.14 -15.03
CA PHE A 101 -13.56 -8.55 -16.36
C PHE A 101 -14.77 -8.80 -17.27
N TYR A 102 -14.49 -8.93 -18.57
CA TYR A 102 -15.42 -9.47 -19.54
C TYR A 102 -15.04 -10.90 -19.92
N SER A 103 -15.94 -11.85 -19.71
CA SER A 103 -15.72 -13.25 -20.11
C SER A 103 -16.04 -13.44 -21.58
N ARG A 104 -15.02 -13.63 -22.41
CA ARG A 104 -15.20 -13.97 -23.85
C ARG A 104 -16.04 -15.23 -24.07
N THR A 105 -15.87 -16.25 -23.23
CA THR A 105 -16.58 -17.52 -23.39
C THR A 105 -18.04 -17.40 -22.96
N LYS A 106 -18.33 -16.67 -21.88
CA LYS A 106 -19.68 -16.53 -21.33
C LYS A 106 -20.42 -15.28 -21.82
N GLN A 107 -19.75 -14.43 -22.60
CA GLN A 107 -20.26 -13.18 -23.18
C GLN A 107 -20.97 -12.28 -22.14
N ARG A 108 -20.37 -12.14 -20.95
CA ARG A 108 -20.92 -11.37 -19.83
C ARG A 108 -19.83 -10.76 -18.97
N LEU A 109 -20.19 -9.75 -18.19
CA LEU A 109 -19.36 -9.25 -17.10
C LEU A 109 -19.12 -10.33 -16.04
N TRP A 110 -17.95 -10.28 -15.42
CA TRP A 110 -17.55 -11.15 -14.32
C TRP A 110 -16.72 -10.35 -13.33
N THR A 111 -17.27 -10.08 -12.15
CA THR A 111 -16.52 -9.42 -11.09
C THR A 111 -15.65 -10.46 -10.38
N LYS A 112 -14.33 -10.25 -10.34
CA LYS A 112 -13.42 -11.21 -9.70
C LYS A 112 -13.78 -11.32 -8.23
N GLY A 113 -14.07 -12.54 -7.79
CA GLY A 113 -14.49 -12.83 -6.42
C GLY A 113 -15.99 -12.95 -6.21
N GLU A 114 -16.83 -12.66 -7.22
CA GLU A 114 -18.30 -12.71 -7.07
C GLU A 114 -18.85 -14.07 -6.60
N THR A 115 -18.12 -15.16 -6.85
CA THR A 115 -18.48 -16.52 -6.41
C THR A 115 -17.63 -17.01 -5.24
N SER A 116 -16.32 -16.71 -5.24
CA SER A 116 -15.38 -17.23 -4.22
C SER A 116 -15.23 -16.33 -2.99
N GLY A 117 -15.73 -15.09 -3.03
CA GLY A 117 -15.41 -14.05 -2.06
C GLY A 117 -14.00 -13.48 -2.19
N HIS A 118 -13.20 -13.95 -3.17
CA HIS A 118 -11.82 -13.50 -3.35
C HIS A 118 -11.70 -12.35 -4.34
N PHE A 119 -11.94 -11.14 -3.83
CA PHE A 119 -11.97 -9.90 -4.61
C PHE A 119 -10.58 -9.30 -4.83
N LEU A 120 -10.49 -8.39 -5.81
CA LEU A 120 -9.32 -7.56 -6.06
C LEU A 120 -9.73 -6.09 -5.95
N ASN A 121 -9.31 -5.43 -4.87
CA ASN A 121 -9.63 -4.02 -4.63
C ASN A 121 -8.64 -3.13 -5.36
N VAL A 122 -9.13 -2.24 -6.22
CA VAL A 122 -8.31 -1.35 -7.03
C VAL A 122 -7.63 -0.29 -6.16
N VAL A 123 -6.31 -0.20 -6.25
CA VAL A 123 -5.48 0.84 -5.60
C VAL A 123 -5.13 1.94 -6.59
N ASP A 124 -4.59 1.55 -7.74
CA ASP A 124 -4.20 2.47 -8.81
C ASP A 124 -4.25 1.76 -10.17
N MET A 125 -4.14 2.52 -11.25
CA MET A 125 -4.11 1.97 -12.61
C MET A 125 -3.35 2.86 -13.59
N SER A 126 -2.75 2.24 -14.59
CA SER A 126 -1.97 2.94 -15.61
C SER A 126 -2.10 2.25 -16.96
N LEU A 127 -2.25 3.05 -18.01
CA LEU A 127 -2.13 2.57 -19.39
C LEU A 127 -0.65 2.54 -19.78
N ASP A 128 -0.29 1.59 -20.62
CA ASP A 128 1.02 1.55 -21.25
C ASP A 128 1.19 2.68 -22.29
N CYS A 129 2.37 2.74 -22.91
CA CYS A 129 2.78 3.89 -23.71
C CYS A 129 1.99 4.09 -25.01
N ASP A 130 1.41 3.03 -25.56
CA ASP A 130 0.57 3.05 -26.76
C ASP A 130 -0.92 2.83 -26.46
N ASN A 131 -1.29 2.86 -25.16
CA ASN A 131 -2.65 2.86 -24.62
C ASN A 131 -3.48 1.64 -25.04
N ASP A 132 -2.85 0.48 -25.13
CA ASP A 132 -3.53 -0.76 -25.52
C ASP A 132 -3.49 -1.84 -24.43
N THR A 133 -2.77 -1.60 -23.33
CA THR A 133 -2.75 -2.48 -22.17
C THR A 133 -2.92 -1.69 -20.89
N LEU A 134 -3.73 -2.22 -19.97
CA LEU A 134 -3.96 -1.63 -18.66
C LEU A 134 -3.24 -2.43 -17.58
N LEU A 135 -2.47 -1.75 -16.73
CA LEU A 135 -1.99 -2.29 -15.46
C LEU A 135 -2.89 -1.77 -14.35
N ILE A 136 -3.43 -2.68 -13.53
CA ILE A 136 -4.15 -2.35 -12.29
C ILE A 136 -3.32 -2.84 -11.12
N LEU A 137 -2.99 -1.92 -10.21
CA LEU A 137 -2.46 -2.25 -8.89
C LEU A 137 -3.65 -2.53 -7.98
N ALA A 138 -3.67 -3.72 -7.35
CA ALA A 138 -4.78 -4.16 -6.52
C ALA A 138 -4.31 -4.77 -5.19
N ASN A 139 -5.18 -4.69 -4.18
CA ASN A 139 -5.07 -5.44 -2.93
C ASN A 139 -6.03 -6.64 -3.00
N PRO A 140 -5.53 -7.88 -3.01
CA PRO A 140 -6.39 -9.06 -3.00
C PRO A 140 -7.07 -9.27 -1.65
N ILE A 141 -8.27 -9.82 -1.69
CA ILE A 141 -8.93 -10.46 -0.54
C ILE A 141 -8.88 -11.96 -0.82
N GLY A 142 -8.15 -12.73 -0.01
CA GLY A 142 -7.95 -14.17 -0.24
C GLY A 142 -7.13 -14.50 -1.50
N SER A 143 -7.12 -15.77 -1.90
CA SER A 143 -6.33 -16.25 -3.03
C SER A 143 -6.88 -15.76 -4.38
N THR A 144 -6.00 -15.29 -5.28
CA THR A 144 -6.45 -14.86 -6.61
C THR A 144 -6.78 -16.08 -7.47
N CYS A 145 -5.94 -17.11 -7.44
CA CYS A 145 -6.08 -18.30 -8.27
C CYS A 145 -7.13 -19.26 -7.71
N HIS A 146 -7.84 -19.94 -8.61
CA HIS A 146 -8.83 -20.96 -8.23
C HIS A 146 -8.19 -22.23 -7.63
N THR A 147 -6.88 -22.40 -7.75
CA THR A 147 -6.11 -23.48 -7.13
C THR A 147 -5.80 -23.24 -5.65
N GLY A 148 -6.09 -22.03 -5.14
CA GLY A 148 -5.71 -21.59 -3.80
C GLY A 148 -4.42 -20.76 -3.76
N GLU A 149 -3.71 -20.66 -4.89
CA GLU A 149 -2.47 -19.87 -5.00
C GLU A 149 -2.76 -18.36 -5.10
N GLU A 150 -1.79 -17.54 -4.67
CA GLU A 150 -1.89 -16.08 -4.70
C GLU A 150 -1.97 -15.51 -6.12
N SER A 151 -1.24 -16.11 -7.06
CA SER A 151 -1.19 -15.73 -8.48
C SER A 151 -1.55 -16.90 -9.37
N CYS A 152 -2.08 -16.60 -10.56
CA CYS A 152 -2.24 -17.56 -11.64
C CYS A 152 -0.88 -18.03 -12.21
N PHE A 153 0.20 -17.29 -11.99
CA PHE A 153 1.54 -17.58 -12.49
C PHE A 153 2.40 -18.23 -11.39
N HIS A 154 2.12 -19.49 -11.05
CA HIS A 154 2.75 -20.17 -9.91
C HIS A 154 3.51 -21.46 -10.29
N GLN A 155 3.60 -21.79 -11.58
CA GLN A 155 4.22 -23.03 -12.09
C GLN A 155 5.50 -22.73 -12.89
N PHE A 156 6.50 -22.13 -12.23
CA PHE A 156 7.80 -21.89 -12.87
C PHE A 156 8.72 -23.12 -12.71
N GLU A 157 9.47 -23.47 -13.75
CA GLU A 157 10.40 -24.62 -13.72
C GLU A 157 11.66 -24.36 -12.90
N SER A 158 12.14 -23.10 -12.89
CA SER A 158 13.43 -22.75 -12.30
C SER A 158 13.46 -21.39 -11.58
N GLN A 159 12.33 -20.68 -11.47
CA GLN A 159 12.36 -19.38 -10.82
C GLN A 159 12.41 -19.54 -9.30
N SER A 160 13.49 -19.01 -8.72
CA SER A 160 13.47 -18.53 -7.34
C SER A 160 12.53 -17.33 -7.27
N GLU A 161 11.65 -17.32 -6.28
CA GLU A 161 10.91 -16.13 -5.89
C GLU A 161 11.89 -14.95 -5.75
N GLY A 162 11.57 -13.80 -6.35
CA GLY A 162 12.44 -12.63 -6.24
C GLY A 162 12.57 -12.18 -4.78
N ASP A 163 13.79 -11.87 -4.33
CA ASP A 163 14.11 -11.62 -2.91
C ASP A 163 13.14 -10.63 -2.22
N TRP A 164 12.80 -9.54 -2.91
CA TRP A 164 11.89 -8.52 -2.37
C TRP A 164 10.43 -8.98 -2.27
N ARG A 165 9.99 -9.86 -3.18
CA ARG A 165 8.66 -10.48 -3.10
C ARG A 165 8.61 -11.43 -1.91
N TRP A 166 9.64 -12.24 -1.72
CA TRP A 166 9.77 -13.10 -0.55
C TRP A 166 9.75 -12.28 0.75
N PHE A 167 10.51 -11.17 0.81
CA PHE A 167 10.51 -10.29 1.98
C PHE A 167 9.14 -9.66 2.27
N ALA A 168 8.43 -9.22 1.23
CA ALA A 168 7.08 -8.68 1.39
C ALA A 168 6.08 -9.75 1.91
N LYS A 169 6.23 -11.02 1.50
CA LYS A 169 5.45 -12.13 2.07
C LYS A 169 5.81 -12.40 3.52
N LEU A 170 7.10 -12.35 3.86
CA LEU A 170 7.53 -12.44 5.26
C LEU A 170 6.88 -11.35 6.11
N GLU A 171 6.85 -10.10 5.64
CA GLU A 171 6.15 -8.99 6.32
C GLU A 171 4.68 -9.35 6.60
N GLN A 172 3.94 -9.85 5.60
CA GLN A 172 2.55 -10.26 5.77
C GLN A 172 2.38 -11.37 6.82
N VAL A 173 3.22 -12.42 6.76
CA VAL A 173 3.21 -13.51 7.75
C VAL A 173 3.48 -12.99 9.17
N LEU A 174 4.42 -12.05 9.32
CA LEU A 174 4.71 -11.46 10.63
C LEU A 174 3.54 -10.61 11.13
N ALA A 175 2.86 -9.87 10.25
CA ALA A 175 1.68 -9.10 10.60
C ALA A 175 0.51 -9.99 11.07
N GLU A 176 0.26 -11.12 10.40
CA GLU A 176 -0.78 -12.08 10.79
C GLU A 176 -0.54 -12.67 12.18
N ARG A 177 0.73 -12.97 12.50
CA ARG A 177 1.14 -13.53 13.81
C ARG A 177 0.93 -12.57 14.99
N LYS A 178 0.66 -11.28 14.75
CA LYS A 178 0.33 -10.31 15.79
C LYS A 178 -0.91 -10.69 16.60
N TYR A 179 -1.86 -11.38 15.99
CA TYR A 179 -3.13 -11.77 16.60
C TYR A 179 -3.21 -13.28 16.90
N ALA A 180 -2.14 -14.03 16.62
CA ALA A 180 -2.08 -15.45 16.89
C ALA A 180 -1.88 -15.75 18.38
N ASP A 181 -2.17 -16.98 18.79
CA ASP A 181 -1.88 -17.47 20.14
C ASP A 181 -0.38 -17.30 20.46
N SER A 182 -0.04 -16.81 21.65
CA SER A 182 1.34 -16.52 22.03
C SER A 182 2.26 -17.74 22.04
N GLU A 183 1.72 -18.95 22.17
CA GLU A 183 2.49 -20.20 22.13
C GLU A 183 2.62 -20.78 20.71
N SER A 184 1.93 -20.20 19.72
CA SER A 184 1.95 -20.70 18.34
C SER A 184 3.27 -20.45 17.60
N SER A 185 4.02 -19.41 17.95
CA SER A 185 5.26 -19.04 17.26
C SER A 185 6.13 -18.07 18.09
N TYR A 186 7.42 -18.00 17.75
CA TYR A 186 8.33 -16.99 18.31
C TYR A 186 7.80 -15.56 18.11
N THR A 187 7.28 -15.25 16.92
CA THR A 187 6.73 -13.92 16.60
C THR A 187 5.53 -13.58 17.48
N ALA A 188 4.57 -14.50 17.63
CA ALA A 188 3.39 -14.30 18.46
C ALA A 188 3.78 -14.09 19.94
N LYS A 189 4.73 -14.89 20.44
CA LYS A 189 5.31 -14.71 21.78
C LYS A 189 5.96 -13.35 21.96
N LEU A 190 6.66 -12.86 20.94
CA LEU A 190 7.33 -11.57 20.98
C LEU A 190 6.30 -10.42 21.01
N TYR A 191 5.23 -10.50 20.21
CA TYR A 191 4.10 -9.57 20.29
C TYR A 191 3.43 -9.57 21.65
N ALA A 192 3.19 -10.75 22.23
CA ALA A 192 2.58 -10.89 23.57
C ALA A 192 3.44 -10.26 24.69
N LYS A 193 4.77 -10.24 24.53
CA LYS A 193 5.70 -9.56 25.46
C LYS A 193 5.72 -8.04 25.30
N GLY A 194 5.10 -7.51 24.26
CA GLY A 194 4.89 -6.07 24.04
C GLY A 194 6.09 -5.31 23.50
N VAL A 195 5.83 -4.05 23.12
CA VAL A 195 6.77 -3.16 22.40
C VAL A 195 8.13 -3.03 23.07
N LYS A 196 8.19 -3.02 24.41
CA LYS A 196 9.46 -2.90 25.15
C LYS A 196 10.41 -4.07 24.85
N LYS A 197 9.89 -5.30 24.81
CA LYS A 197 10.74 -6.47 24.56
C LYS A 197 11.16 -6.55 23.09
N ILE A 198 10.27 -6.17 22.18
CA ILE A 198 10.58 -6.10 20.75
C ILE A 198 11.69 -5.05 20.49
N ALA A 199 11.53 -3.84 21.03
CA ALA A 199 12.51 -2.77 20.89
C ALA A 199 13.88 -3.13 21.51
N GLN A 200 13.88 -3.88 22.62
CA GLN A 200 15.11 -4.43 23.20
C GLN A 200 15.84 -5.31 22.18
N LYS A 201 15.15 -6.24 21.51
CA LYS A 201 15.76 -7.10 20.48
C LYS A 201 16.36 -6.26 19.36
N VAL A 202 15.62 -5.29 18.80
CA VAL A 202 16.15 -4.38 17.77
C VAL A 202 17.44 -3.69 18.21
N GLY A 203 17.54 -3.27 19.48
CA GLY A 203 18.76 -2.69 20.02
C GLY A 203 19.93 -3.68 20.14
N GLU A 204 19.67 -4.91 20.58
CA GLU A 204 20.66 -6.00 20.66
C GLU A 204 21.22 -6.31 19.26
N GLU A 205 20.36 -6.65 18.29
CA GLU A 205 20.78 -7.02 16.93
C GLU A 205 21.53 -5.88 16.23
N GLY A 206 21.16 -4.62 16.51
CA GLY A 206 21.84 -3.44 15.96
C GLY A 206 23.28 -3.30 16.47
N VAL A 207 23.52 -3.63 17.74
CA VAL A 207 24.87 -3.65 18.32
C VAL A 207 25.65 -4.86 17.79
N GLU A 208 25.03 -6.02 17.73
CA GLU A 208 25.66 -7.26 17.23
C GLU A 208 26.08 -7.11 15.76
N THR A 209 25.20 -6.57 14.91
CA THR A 209 25.54 -6.24 13.50
C THR A 209 26.75 -5.31 13.40
N ALA A 210 26.82 -4.29 14.26
CA ALA A 210 27.94 -3.34 14.25
C ALA A 210 29.26 -4.00 14.71
N LEU A 211 29.21 -4.85 15.73
CA LEU A 211 30.38 -5.58 16.25
C LEU A 211 30.90 -6.62 15.24
N ALA A 212 30.00 -7.35 14.57
CA ALA A 212 30.35 -8.27 13.49
C ALA A 212 31.07 -7.54 12.35
N ALA A 213 30.57 -6.36 11.97
CA ALA A 213 31.19 -5.54 10.93
C ALA A 213 32.59 -5.03 11.32
N VAL A 214 32.77 -4.60 12.58
CA VAL A 214 34.09 -4.21 13.12
C VAL A 214 35.07 -5.39 13.07
N SER A 215 34.58 -6.59 13.35
CA SER A 215 35.37 -7.84 13.31
C SER A 215 35.61 -8.34 11.89
N GLN A 216 35.03 -7.70 10.88
CA GLN A 216 35.06 -8.10 9.46
C GLN A 216 34.51 -9.51 9.20
N ASP A 217 33.68 -10.02 10.11
CA ASP A 217 32.99 -11.30 9.93
C ASP A 217 31.76 -11.09 9.06
N LYS A 218 31.89 -11.40 7.77
CA LYS A 218 30.81 -11.19 6.78
C LYS A 218 29.62 -12.12 7.00
N GLU A 219 29.86 -13.34 7.46
CA GLU A 219 28.78 -14.31 7.69
C GLU A 219 27.94 -13.87 8.88
N GLU A 220 28.61 -13.45 9.96
CA GLU A 220 27.95 -12.91 11.15
C GLU A 220 27.23 -11.59 10.83
N VAL A 221 27.81 -10.68 10.05
CA VAL A 221 27.11 -9.45 9.59
C VAL A 221 25.79 -9.77 8.88
N VAL A 222 25.79 -10.78 8.01
CA VAL A 222 24.56 -11.18 7.29
C VAL A 222 23.54 -11.77 8.27
N SER A 223 23.99 -12.61 9.22
CA SER A 223 23.12 -13.20 10.24
C SER A 223 22.46 -12.12 11.12
N GLU A 224 23.25 -11.24 11.70
CA GLU A 224 22.79 -10.19 12.60
C GLU A 224 21.94 -9.14 11.87
N ALA A 225 22.28 -8.82 10.62
CA ALA A 225 21.46 -7.93 9.80
C ALA A 225 20.10 -8.55 9.46
N ALA A 226 20.03 -9.87 9.27
CA ALA A 226 18.77 -10.58 9.05
C ALA A 226 17.90 -10.55 10.32
N ASP A 227 18.49 -10.79 11.49
CA ASP A 227 17.78 -10.70 12.76
C ASP A 227 17.32 -9.26 13.07
N LEU A 228 18.14 -8.26 12.75
CA LEU A 228 17.77 -6.85 12.84
C LEU A 228 16.58 -6.53 11.93
N ALA A 229 16.62 -6.95 10.66
CA ALA A 229 15.52 -6.73 9.71
C ALA A 229 14.22 -7.41 10.17
N TYR A 230 14.32 -8.64 10.69
CA TYR A 230 13.18 -9.37 11.26
C TYR A 230 12.58 -8.63 12.46
N HIS A 231 13.38 -8.28 13.47
CA HIS A 231 12.88 -7.65 14.68
C HIS A 231 12.39 -6.22 14.43
N LEU A 232 13.00 -5.49 13.50
CA LEU A 232 12.53 -4.17 13.07
C LEU A 232 11.16 -4.27 12.40
N THR A 233 10.94 -5.26 11.54
CA THR A 233 9.63 -5.52 10.91
C THR A 233 8.55 -5.78 11.98
N VAL A 234 8.85 -6.63 12.96
CA VAL A 234 7.93 -6.90 14.08
C VAL A 234 7.65 -5.62 14.90
N LEU A 235 8.67 -4.78 15.13
CA LEU A 235 8.53 -3.52 15.84
C LEU A 235 7.58 -2.56 15.11
N LEU A 236 7.77 -2.38 13.79
CA LEU A 236 6.90 -1.53 12.96
C LEU A 236 5.44 -1.97 13.11
N HIS A 237 5.14 -3.25 12.88
CA HIS A 237 3.78 -3.78 13.02
C HIS A 237 3.21 -3.62 14.44
N SER A 238 4.04 -3.76 15.48
CA SER A 238 3.59 -3.56 16.86
C SER A 238 3.14 -2.13 17.13
N MET A 239 3.68 -1.18 16.36
CA MET A 239 3.33 0.24 16.39
C MET A 239 2.28 0.63 15.33
N ASN A 240 1.71 -0.34 14.61
CA ASN A 240 0.80 -0.13 13.47
C ASN A 240 1.44 0.68 12.33
N LEU A 241 2.72 0.39 12.06
CA LEU A 241 3.49 0.90 10.93
C LEU A 241 3.88 -0.24 9.99
N GLU A 242 4.20 0.08 8.75
CA GLU A 242 4.67 -0.85 7.72
C GLU A 242 6.01 -0.39 7.13
N TRP A 243 6.68 -1.24 6.35
CA TRP A 243 7.88 -0.82 5.60
C TRP A 243 7.59 0.30 4.60
N SER A 244 6.36 0.42 4.13
CA SER A 244 5.91 1.52 3.25
C SER A 244 6.11 2.90 3.91
N ASP A 245 5.90 3.03 5.22
CA ASP A 245 6.13 4.26 5.99
C ASP A 245 7.63 4.61 6.02
N VAL A 246 8.48 3.61 6.27
CA VAL A 246 9.95 3.77 6.29
C VAL A 246 10.45 4.17 4.91
N ILE A 247 9.99 3.49 3.85
CA ILE A 247 10.35 3.77 2.46
C ILE A 247 9.90 5.18 2.07
N ASN A 248 8.71 5.61 2.46
CA ASN A 248 8.24 6.97 2.20
C ASN A 248 9.15 8.01 2.88
N LYS A 249 9.59 7.75 4.11
CA LYS A 249 10.57 8.62 4.77
C LYS A 249 11.93 8.61 4.08
N LEU A 250 12.38 7.47 3.55
CA LEU A 250 13.62 7.39 2.76
C LEU A 250 13.49 8.16 1.43
N LYS A 251 12.35 8.07 0.74
CA LYS A 251 12.06 8.85 -0.48
C LYS A 251 12.08 10.36 -0.21
N GLU A 252 11.44 10.80 0.88
CA GLU A 252 11.48 12.21 1.32
C GLU A 252 12.93 12.67 1.57
N ARG A 253 13.72 11.86 2.28
CA ARG A 253 15.14 12.17 2.52
C ARG A 253 15.94 12.22 1.23
N HIS A 254 15.72 11.27 0.32
CA HIS A 254 16.42 11.24 -0.97
C HIS A 254 16.14 12.47 -1.82
N GLN A 255 14.93 13.03 -1.77
CA GLN A 255 14.60 14.30 -2.43
C GLN A 255 15.42 15.47 -1.86
N GLY A 256 15.80 15.42 -0.58
CA GLY A 256 16.69 16.38 0.07
C GLY A 256 18.18 16.19 -0.22
N ILE A 257 18.61 14.99 -0.64
CA ILE A 257 20.03 14.67 -0.95
C ILE A 257 20.54 15.41 -2.22
N GLY A 258 19.67 16.16 -2.92
CA GLY A 258 20.05 17.04 -4.03
C GLY A 258 19.96 18.56 -3.77
N LEU A 259 19.59 19.01 -2.55
CA LEU A 259 19.42 20.44 -2.23
C LEU A 259 19.93 20.86 -0.85
N HIS A 260 20.49 19.95 -0.06
CA HIS A 260 21.22 20.32 1.15
C HIS A 260 22.74 20.31 0.88
N PRO A 261 23.44 21.45 1.02
CA PRO A 261 24.87 21.43 1.21
C PRO A 261 25.15 20.64 2.50
N GLU A 262 26.20 19.83 2.48
CA GLU A 262 26.60 18.98 3.59
C GLU A 262 26.59 19.72 4.93
N GLY A 263 26.02 19.08 5.94
CA GLY A 263 26.33 19.33 7.35
C GLY A 263 25.94 20.69 7.89
N GLU A 264 24.77 20.80 8.50
CA GLU A 264 24.57 21.66 9.67
C GLU A 264 23.49 21.03 10.57
N ASP A 265 23.97 20.56 11.73
CA ASP A 265 23.30 20.46 13.01
C ASP A 265 21.94 19.75 13.12
N LYS A 266 22.00 18.44 13.34
CA LYS A 266 21.03 17.80 14.24
C LYS A 266 21.49 18.01 15.68
N VAL A 267 20.97 19.07 16.32
CA VAL A 267 21.03 19.21 17.77
C VAL A 267 20.14 18.12 18.38
N TYR A 268 20.74 17.22 19.15
CA TYR A 268 20.03 16.23 19.97
C TYR A 268 19.30 16.87 21.14
#